data_AF-A0A9W8BE67-F1
#
_entry.id   AF-A0A9W8BE67-F1
#
_cell.length_a   1.000
_cell.length_b   1.000
_cell.length_c   1.000
_cell.angle_alpha   90.00
_cell.angle_beta   90.00
_cell.angle_gamma   90.00
#
_symmetry.space_group_name_H-M   'P 1'
#
loop_
_entity.id
_entity.type
_entity.pdbx_description
1 polymer ?
#
loop_
_entity_poly.entity_id
_entity_poly.type
_entity_poly.pdbx_seq_one_letter_code
_entity_poly.pdbx_strand_id
1 'polypeptide(L)'
;MPMDSYLFDDAEEEAELEFLRESLEQMDNLADKTTQLLKIFDIRLKNLGRIIAPIYKSTQKLTRLYDNIEVTMSSLDDTLLFFNVAKDEADTIRTGPDESELLPYLDSINRLKDASDALRQLDLDSASQSRQEIHELLRIGLGNLSQLFSQWLKQHSGGIDPAAYHSAADVPTLPTDTEKLLSMLATYLNLVNDEVSYDLKLTKTYAGIRTRHLQKSLAQFGDMSNGYIRSNSFDGSQPGQNRYSEAASRSNPSEVRFCTIRNEHWYEPGASPFAQYTVNIVKLFQVERDIVRRIMPTVISEETFLATTDRPFETYIGMGEKMVSFFLSSPIYEVLQALDVYGYLLENDTLLDSLLSLRQRHHNGLAKLLSRLQLHLSKSFTALINLIRSPFKDDTMPKQSGGVHELVYNTLTFLAYVIVYKDLLTNIFLPLGDGHWNLGS
;
A
#
# COMPACT_ATOMS: atom_id res chain seq x y z
N MET A 1 33.84 112.61 90.70
CA MET A 1 34.79 111.58 90.23
C MET A 1 34.48 110.29 90.96
N PRO A 2 34.42 109.14 90.28
CA PRO A 2 34.07 108.95 88.86
C PRO A 2 33.20 107.67 88.64
N MET A 3 33.01 107.31 87.36
CA MET A 3 32.58 106.01 86.81
C MET A 3 31.07 105.88 86.62
N ASP A 4 30.49 106.31 85.49
CA ASP A 4 30.82 105.99 84.09
C ASP A 4 31.02 104.49 83.89
N SER A 5 29.93 103.74 83.70
CA SER A 5 29.99 102.38 83.11
C SER A 5 28.64 101.79 82.69
N TYR A 6 27.49 102.27 83.20
CA TYR A 6 26.22 101.53 83.05
C TYR A 6 25.21 102.13 82.05
N LEU A 7 25.50 103.27 81.42
CA LEU A 7 24.57 103.95 80.50
C LEU A 7 25.00 103.87 79.03
N PHE A 8 26.19 103.34 78.75
CA PHE A 8 26.68 103.14 77.38
C PHE A 8 26.37 101.71 76.87
N ASP A 9 26.36 100.71 77.77
CA ASP A 9 25.99 99.32 77.45
C ASP A 9 24.51 99.19 77.06
N ASP A 10 23.59 99.85 77.76
CA ASP A 10 22.14 99.76 77.45
C ASP A 10 21.82 100.32 76.06
N ALA A 11 22.47 101.41 75.62
CA ALA A 11 22.20 102.01 74.32
C ALA A 11 22.84 101.22 73.15
N GLU A 12 23.98 100.56 73.41
CA GLU A 12 24.65 99.69 72.44
C GLU A 12 23.93 98.34 72.34
N GLU A 13 23.46 97.77 73.46
CA GLU A 13 22.55 96.61 73.50
C GLU A 13 21.19 96.92 72.87
N GLU A 14 20.60 98.10 73.08
CA GLU A 14 19.32 98.49 72.49
C GLU A 14 19.46 98.71 70.97
N ALA A 15 20.60 99.23 70.50
CA ALA A 15 20.90 99.32 69.07
C ALA A 15 21.21 97.95 68.42
N GLU A 16 21.92 97.06 69.12
CA GLU A 16 22.13 95.67 68.66
C GLU A 16 20.83 94.88 68.65
N LEU A 17 19.94 95.08 69.64
CA LEU A 17 18.61 94.48 69.69
C LEU A 17 17.70 95.02 68.59
N GLU A 18 17.73 96.32 68.30
CA GLU A 18 16.99 96.92 67.18
C GLU A 18 17.51 96.39 65.85
N PHE A 19 18.82 96.28 65.66
CA PHE A 19 19.43 95.69 64.47
C PHE A 19 19.13 94.20 64.34
N LEU A 20 19.19 93.43 65.43
CA LEU A 20 18.80 92.03 65.47
C LEU A 20 17.32 91.87 65.15
N ARG A 21 16.46 92.74 65.68
CA ARG A 21 15.01 92.75 65.42
C ARG A 21 14.72 93.08 63.95
N GLU A 22 15.41 94.06 63.38
CA GLU A 22 15.31 94.41 61.97
C GLU A 22 15.85 93.29 61.07
N SER A 23 16.93 92.60 61.49
CA SER A 23 17.46 91.41 60.82
C SER A 23 16.51 90.21 60.93
N LEU A 24 15.84 90.04 62.07
CA LEU A 24 14.83 89.02 62.31
C LEU A 24 13.59 89.29 61.46
N GLU A 25 13.15 90.55 61.37
CA GLU A 25 12.05 90.98 60.51
C GLU A 25 12.41 90.82 59.02
N GLN A 26 13.66 91.10 58.63
CA GLN A 26 14.16 90.80 57.29
C GLN A 26 14.22 89.28 57.02
N MET A 27 14.63 88.46 57.99
CA MET A 27 14.61 87.00 57.88
C MET A 27 13.19 86.45 57.82
N ASP A 28 12.24 87.01 58.56
CA ASP A 28 10.84 86.58 58.57
C ASP A 28 10.16 86.99 57.26
N ASN A 29 10.45 88.18 56.76
CA ASN A 29 10.01 88.64 55.44
C ASN A 29 10.64 87.81 54.30
N LEU A 30 11.89 87.37 54.46
CA LEU A 30 12.53 86.44 53.54
C LEU A 30 11.89 85.04 53.65
N ALA A 31 11.62 84.55 54.85
CA ALA A 31 10.96 83.28 55.14
C ALA A 31 9.55 83.25 54.52
N ASP A 32 8.79 84.33 54.66
CA ASP A 32 7.48 84.54 54.04
C ASP A 32 7.59 84.57 52.51
N LYS A 33 8.58 85.28 51.95
CA LYS A 33 8.85 85.26 50.50
C LYS A 33 9.19 83.86 50.01
N THR A 34 10.01 83.07 50.73
CA THR A 34 10.26 81.66 50.40
C THR A 34 9.02 80.80 50.50
N THR A 35 8.15 81.04 51.50
CA THR A 35 6.90 80.30 51.67
C THR A 35 5.92 80.61 50.54
N GLN A 36 5.85 81.87 50.10
CA GLN A 36 5.08 82.29 48.94
C GLN A 36 5.65 81.70 47.63
N LEU A 37 6.98 81.70 47.47
CA LEU A 37 7.64 81.07 46.32
C LEU A 37 7.34 79.57 46.27
N LEU A 38 7.40 78.85 47.40
CA LEU A 38 7.03 77.44 47.46
C LEU A 38 5.58 77.21 47.07
N LYS A 39 4.63 78.03 47.56
CA LYS A 39 3.23 77.95 47.15
C LYS A 39 3.06 78.18 45.64
N ILE A 40 3.78 79.13 45.06
CA ILE A 40 3.75 79.40 43.62
C ILE A 40 4.32 78.19 42.84
N PHE A 41 5.42 77.59 43.32
CA PHE A 41 5.99 76.39 42.72
C PHE A 41 5.03 75.20 42.78
N ASP A 42 4.37 74.99 43.92
CA ASP A 42 3.45 73.86 44.11
C ASP A 42 2.20 74.00 43.21
N ILE A 43 1.66 75.22 43.09
CA ILE A 43 0.58 75.53 42.14
C ILE A 43 1.03 75.28 40.69
N ARG A 44 2.26 75.71 40.34
CA ARG A 44 2.82 75.48 39.00
C ARG A 44 3.04 74.00 38.71
N LEU A 45 3.57 73.22 39.65
CA LEU A 45 3.77 71.77 39.54
C LEU A 45 2.43 71.04 39.38
N LYS A 46 1.43 71.39 40.18
CA LYS A 46 0.09 70.81 40.07
C LYS A 46 -0.58 71.13 38.73
N ASN A 47 -0.45 72.38 38.25
CA ASN A 47 -0.93 72.77 36.94
C ASN A 47 -0.17 72.07 35.81
N LEU A 48 1.15 71.95 35.93
CA LEU A 48 2.00 71.22 34.99
C LEU A 48 1.60 69.74 34.94
N GLY A 49 1.40 69.09 36.09
CA GLY A 49 0.89 67.73 36.18
C GLY A 49 -0.49 67.57 35.53
N ARG A 50 -1.39 68.55 35.72
CA ARG A 50 -2.72 68.57 35.08
C ARG A 50 -2.64 68.73 33.55
N ILE A 51 -1.66 69.47 33.06
CA ILE A 51 -1.42 69.69 31.61
C ILE A 51 -0.70 68.48 30.99
N ILE A 52 0.31 67.93 31.66
CA ILE A 52 1.14 66.83 31.14
C ILE A 52 0.41 65.49 31.20
N ALA A 53 -0.35 65.19 32.25
CA ALA A 53 -1.02 63.89 32.38
C ALA A 53 -1.93 63.51 31.18
N PRO A 54 -2.79 64.39 30.63
CA PRO A 54 -3.57 64.07 29.44
C PRO A 54 -2.70 63.94 28.18
N ILE A 55 -1.62 64.73 28.06
CA ILE A 55 -0.66 64.61 26.95
C ILE A 55 0.00 63.23 27.00
N TYR A 56 0.53 62.83 28.15
CA TYR A 56 1.17 61.53 28.33
C TYR A 56 0.20 60.37 28.02
N LYS A 57 -1.05 60.45 28.49
CA LYS A 57 -2.10 59.47 28.15
C LYS A 57 -2.41 59.45 26.65
N SER A 58 -2.47 60.61 26.00
CA SER A 58 -2.69 60.71 24.56
C SER A 58 -1.52 60.12 23.78
N THR A 59 -0.29 60.42 24.17
CA THR A 59 0.93 59.88 23.58
C THR A 59 0.99 58.36 23.75
N GLN A 60 0.67 57.83 24.94
CA GLN A 60 0.63 56.38 25.18
C GLN A 60 -0.42 55.68 24.31
N LYS A 61 -1.60 56.28 24.17
CA LYS A 61 -2.63 55.76 23.23
C LYS A 61 -2.13 55.79 21.80
N LEU A 62 -1.45 56.87 21.40
CA LEU A 62 -0.89 57.00 20.05
C LEU A 62 0.20 55.95 19.81
N THR A 63 1.11 55.70 20.76
CA THR A 63 2.12 54.64 20.67
C THR A 63 1.46 53.28 20.51
N ARG A 64 0.48 52.93 21.35
CA ARG A 64 -0.25 51.67 21.20
C ARG A 64 -0.95 51.55 19.84
N LEU A 65 -1.51 52.64 19.34
CA LEU A 65 -2.16 52.66 18.03
C LEU A 65 -1.13 52.45 16.91
N TYR A 66 0.04 53.07 17.02
CA TYR A 66 1.16 52.86 16.12
C TYR A 66 1.63 51.40 16.13
N ASP A 67 1.89 50.83 17.30
CA ASP A 67 2.30 49.43 17.45
C ASP A 67 1.25 48.47 16.86
N ASN A 68 -0.03 48.73 17.12
CA ASN A 68 -1.12 47.93 16.56
C ASN A 68 -1.19 48.04 15.02
N ILE A 69 -0.97 49.22 14.45
CA ILE A 69 -0.91 49.40 13.00
C ILE A 69 0.26 48.61 12.43
N GLU A 70 1.44 48.68 13.04
CA GLU A 70 2.64 47.98 12.57
C GLU A 70 2.45 46.46 12.58
N VAL A 71 1.91 45.91 13.68
CA VAL A 71 1.58 44.47 13.77
C VAL A 71 0.51 44.06 12.75
N THR A 72 -0.51 44.90 12.55
CA THR A 72 -1.57 44.60 11.56
C THR A 72 -1.01 44.66 10.13
N MET A 73 -0.13 45.61 9.83
CA MET A 73 0.52 45.73 8.54
C MET A 73 1.38 44.51 8.25
N SER A 74 2.21 44.09 9.22
CA SER A 74 3.03 42.88 9.10
C SER A 74 2.18 41.63 8.87
N SER A 75 1.09 41.46 9.63
CA SER A 75 0.18 40.33 9.46
C SER A 75 -0.54 40.34 8.09
N LEU A 76 -0.80 41.53 7.54
CA LEU A 76 -1.40 41.68 6.22
C LEU A 76 -0.40 41.36 5.10
N ASP A 77 0.86 41.78 5.24
CA ASP A 77 1.95 41.40 4.34
C ASP A 77 2.15 39.87 4.33
N ASP A 78 2.14 39.23 5.50
CA ASP A 78 2.21 37.76 5.62
C ASP A 78 1.03 37.08 4.92
N THR A 79 -0.17 37.65 5.06
CA THR A 79 -1.37 37.12 4.41
C THR A 79 -1.28 37.25 2.88
N LEU A 80 -0.79 38.39 2.37
CA LEU A 80 -0.61 38.64 0.94
C LEU A 80 0.37 37.67 0.28
N LEU A 81 1.38 37.19 1.00
CA LEU A 81 2.29 36.17 0.48
C LEU A 81 1.51 34.93 0.03
N PHE A 82 0.58 34.43 0.83
CA PHE A 82 -0.22 33.23 0.49
C PHE A 82 -1.09 33.39 -0.78
N PHE A 83 -1.52 34.61 -1.11
CA PHE A 83 -2.28 34.89 -2.34
C PHE A 83 -1.40 34.80 -3.60
N ASN A 84 -0.11 35.09 -3.48
CA ASN A 84 0.82 35.11 -4.61
C ASN A 84 1.49 33.74 -4.86
N VAL A 85 1.55 32.85 -3.86
CA VAL A 85 2.18 31.51 -3.99
C VAL A 85 1.67 30.75 -5.21
N ALA A 86 0.36 30.81 -5.50
CA ALA A 86 -0.20 30.15 -6.68
C ALA A 86 0.46 30.62 -7.99
N LYS A 87 0.69 31.93 -8.11
CA LYS A 87 1.28 32.53 -9.29
C LYS A 87 2.77 32.24 -9.39
N ASP A 88 3.48 32.30 -8.27
CA ASP A 88 4.93 32.12 -8.21
C ASP A 88 5.34 30.67 -8.49
N GLU A 89 4.55 29.71 -8.01
CA GLU A 89 4.83 28.28 -8.17
C GLU A 89 4.19 27.66 -9.43
N ALA A 90 3.29 28.37 -10.12
CA ALA A 90 2.55 27.83 -11.26
C ALA A 90 3.45 27.29 -12.37
N ASP A 91 4.52 28.00 -12.70
CA ASP A 91 5.44 27.61 -13.78
C ASP A 91 6.20 26.34 -13.41
N THR A 92 6.77 26.28 -12.20
CA THR A 92 7.46 25.09 -11.66
C THR A 92 6.56 23.86 -11.71
N ILE A 93 5.32 23.97 -11.21
CA ILE A 93 4.38 22.85 -11.17
C ILE A 93 3.99 22.36 -12.57
N ARG A 94 3.76 23.29 -13.51
CA ARG A 94 3.37 22.98 -14.90
C ARG A 94 4.49 22.37 -15.73
N THR A 95 5.74 22.75 -15.48
CA THR A 95 6.91 22.13 -16.14
C THR A 95 7.08 20.67 -15.73
N GLY A 96 6.67 20.32 -14.50
CA GLY A 96 6.77 18.97 -13.96
C GLY A 96 8.09 18.70 -13.25
N PRO A 97 8.20 17.57 -12.53
CA PRO A 97 9.38 17.23 -11.76
C PRO A 97 10.57 16.83 -12.64
N ASP A 98 11.77 17.26 -12.26
CA ASP A 98 13.02 16.74 -12.82
C ASP A 98 13.33 15.37 -12.18
N GLU A 99 13.64 14.36 -13.01
CA GLU A 99 13.98 13.02 -12.53
C GLU A 99 15.28 12.98 -11.71
N SER A 100 16.18 13.94 -11.94
CA SER A 100 17.49 14.03 -11.30
C SER A 100 17.48 14.84 -9.99
N GLU A 101 16.62 15.86 -9.91
CA GLU A 101 16.53 16.76 -8.75
C GLU A 101 15.06 17.05 -8.38
N LEU A 102 14.51 16.17 -7.54
CA LEU A 102 13.09 16.23 -7.17
C LEU A 102 12.78 17.24 -6.05
N LEU A 103 13.78 17.60 -5.22
CA LEU A 103 13.58 18.42 -4.01
C LEU A 103 12.92 19.78 -4.31
N PRO A 104 13.35 20.57 -5.32
CA PRO A 104 12.73 21.86 -5.62
C PRO A 104 11.24 21.73 -5.97
N TYR A 105 10.86 20.62 -6.62
CA TYR A 105 9.47 20.35 -6.99
C TYR A 105 8.62 19.99 -5.77
N LEU A 106 9.17 19.20 -4.83
CA LEU A 106 8.49 18.85 -3.58
C LEU A 106 8.33 20.09 -2.70
N ASP A 107 9.34 20.95 -2.62
CA ASP A 107 9.26 22.22 -1.87
C ASP A 107 8.20 23.16 -2.45
N SER A 108 8.08 23.22 -3.78
CA SER A 108 7.00 23.95 -4.47
C SER A 108 5.61 23.45 -4.04
N ILE A 109 5.41 22.12 -4.00
CA ILE A 109 4.15 21.51 -3.55
C ILE A 109 3.91 21.78 -2.05
N ASN A 110 4.93 21.68 -1.20
CA ASN A 110 4.82 21.97 0.23
C ASN A 110 4.42 23.44 0.46
N ARG A 111 5.02 24.39 -0.26
CA ARG A 111 4.63 25.82 -0.18
C ARG A 111 3.18 26.05 -0.60
N LEU A 112 2.71 25.40 -1.67
CA LEU A 112 1.30 25.44 -2.08
C LEU A 112 0.37 24.85 -1.02
N LYS A 113 0.80 23.77 -0.37
CA LYS A 113 0.06 23.13 0.72
C LYS A 113 -0.04 24.05 1.95
N ASP A 114 1.07 24.58 2.41
CA ASP A 114 1.12 25.50 3.56
C ASP A 114 0.25 26.75 3.30
N ALA A 115 0.29 27.29 2.07
CA ALA A 115 -0.58 28.38 1.65
C ALA A 115 -2.07 27.97 1.64
N SER A 116 -2.39 26.74 1.22
CA SER A 116 -3.76 26.21 1.26
C SER A 116 -4.29 26.15 2.69
N ASP A 117 -3.50 25.65 3.62
CA ASP A 117 -3.88 25.51 5.03
C ASP A 117 -4.02 26.86 5.72
N ALA A 118 -3.10 27.80 5.46
CA ALA A 118 -3.20 29.17 5.95
C ALA A 118 -4.47 29.88 5.45
N LEU A 119 -4.77 29.80 4.14
CA LEU A 119 -5.97 30.43 3.57
C LEU A 119 -7.28 29.73 3.97
N ARG A 120 -7.24 28.44 4.34
CA ARG A 120 -8.37 27.74 4.94
C ARG A 120 -8.67 28.25 6.36
N GLN A 121 -7.65 28.50 7.18
CA GLN A 121 -7.81 29.00 8.54
C GLN A 121 -8.37 30.43 8.60
N LEU A 122 -8.01 31.27 7.63
CA LEU A 122 -8.43 32.68 7.60
C LEU A 122 -9.90 32.88 7.17
N ASP A 123 -10.54 31.87 6.57
CA ASP A 123 -11.94 31.86 6.11
C ASP A 123 -12.41 33.16 5.42
N LEU A 124 -11.56 33.74 4.57
CA LEU A 124 -11.88 34.95 3.81
C LEU A 124 -12.56 34.61 2.48
N ASP A 125 -13.65 35.29 2.13
CA ASP A 125 -14.31 35.15 0.83
C ASP A 125 -13.42 35.61 -0.33
N SER A 126 -12.59 36.63 -0.12
CA SER A 126 -11.62 37.14 -1.09
C SER A 126 -10.54 36.10 -1.45
N ALA A 127 -10.27 35.14 -0.56
CA ALA A 127 -9.32 34.05 -0.79
C ALA A 127 -9.91 32.91 -1.62
N SER A 128 -11.21 32.95 -1.96
CA SER A 128 -11.88 31.86 -2.68
C SER A 128 -11.22 31.52 -4.01
N GLN A 129 -10.86 32.52 -4.82
CA GLN A 129 -10.19 32.31 -6.10
C GLN A 129 -8.79 31.73 -5.93
N SER A 130 -7.95 32.33 -5.08
CA SER A 130 -6.59 31.83 -4.83
C SER A 130 -6.60 30.40 -4.27
N ARG A 131 -7.56 30.05 -3.39
CA ARG A 131 -7.73 28.67 -2.91
C ARG A 131 -8.04 27.70 -4.04
N GLN A 132 -8.88 28.08 -5.01
CA GLN A 132 -9.17 27.25 -6.19
C GLN A 132 -7.94 27.06 -7.07
N GLU A 133 -7.17 28.13 -7.32
CA GLU A 133 -5.95 28.08 -8.12
C GLU A 133 -4.87 27.20 -7.46
N ILE A 134 -4.64 27.36 -6.15
CA ILE A 134 -3.74 26.50 -5.37
C ILE A 134 -4.19 25.04 -5.44
N HIS A 135 -5.48 24.77 -5.27
CA HIS A 135 -6.00 23.42 -5.35
C HIS A 135 -5.86 22.82 -6.77
N GLU A 136 -6.00 23.59 -7.84
CA GLU A 136 -5.75 23.05 -9.18
C GLU A 136 -4.25 22.76 -9.40
N LEU A 137 -3.37 23.63 -8.92
CA LEU A 137 -1.92 23.40 -8.99
C LEU A 137 -1.48 22.19 -8.16
N LEU A 138 -2.00 22.02 -6.95
CA LEU A 138 -1.74 20.83 -6.13
C LEU A 138 -2.21 19.55 -6.85
N ARG A 139 -3.38 19.59 -7.51
CA ARG A 139 -3.88 18.47 -8.29
C ARG A 139 -2.93 18.10 -9.44
N ILE A 140 -2.46 19.11 -10.18
CA ILE A 140 -1.51 18.91 -11.29
C ILE A 140 -0.18 18.38 -10.75
N GLY A 141 0.35 18.98 -9.70
CA GLY A 141 1.64 18.61 -9.10
C GLY A 141 1.67 17.18 -8.59
N LEU A 142 0.65 16.80 -7.82
CA LEU A 142 0.50 15.42 -7.33
C LEU A 142 0.23 14.44 -8.47
N GLY A 143 -0.49 14.86 -9.51
CA GLY A 143 -0.67 14.09 -10.74
C GLY A 143 0.65 13.79 -11.45
N ASN A 144 1.51 14.80 -11.58
CA ASN A 144 2.84 14.65 -12.17
C ASN A 144 3.74 13.72 -11.35
N LEU A 145 3.71 13.83 -10.01
CA LEU A 145 4.43 12.90 -9.13
C LEU A 145 3.90 11.45 -9.25
N SER A 146 2.58 11.28 -9.32
CA SER A 146 1.96 9.97 -9.55
C SER A 146 2.36 9.39 -10.92
N GLN A 147 2.55 10.24 -11.94
CA GLN A 147 3.04 9.83 -13.24
C GLN A 147 4.51 9.41 -13.19
N LEU A 148 5.36 10.17 -12.50
CA LEU A 148 6.77 9.84 -12.28
C LEU A 148 6.92 8.49 -11.56
N PHE A 149 6.17 8.28 -10.47
CA PHE A 149 6.09 7.00 -9.76
C PHE A 149 5.73 5.86 -10.73
N SER A 150 4.71 6.08 -11.57
CA SER A 150 4.28 5.10 -12.56
C SER A 150 5.37 4.78 -13.59
N GLN A 151 6.16 5.77 -14.00
CA GLN A 151 7.22 5.62 -14.99
C GLN A 151 8.37 4.79 -14.44
N TRP A 152 8.89 5.14 -13.25
CA TRP A 152 9.95 4.39 -12.57
C TRP A 152 9.52 2.94 -12.30
N LEU A 153 8.28 2.73 -11.85
CA LEU A 153 7.77 1.38 -11.63
C LEU A 153 7.68 0.57 -12.93
N LYS A 154 7.24 1.18 -14.04
CA LYS A 154 7.14 0.52 -15.35
C LYS A 154 8.50 0.12 -15.92
N GLN A 155 9.52 0.96 -15.76
CA GLN A 155 10.87 0.71 -16.27
C GLN A 155 11.44 -0.63 -15.77
N HIS A 156 11.14 -0.99 -14.51
CA HIS A 156 11.61 -2.23 -13.89
C HIS A 156 10.54 -3.34 -13.77
N SER A 157 9.43 -3.23 -14.51
CA SER A 157 8.32 -4.20 -14.47
C SER A 157 8.19 -5.05 -15.75
N GLY A 158 9.32 -5.40 -16.38
CA GLY A 158 9.37 -6.33 -17.52
C GLY A 158 9.00 -7.77 -17.13
N GLY A 159 8.55 -8.61 -18.06
CA GLY A 159 8.24 -10.02 -17.75
C GLY A 159 9.47 -10.80 -17.32
N ILE A 160 9.34 -11.65 -16.31
CA ILE A 160 10.42 -12.50 -15.79
C ILE A 160 9.97 -13.96 -15.91
N ASP A 161 10.89 -14.86 -16.22
CA ASP A 161 10.63 -16.30 -16.11
C ASP A 161 10.96 -16.79 -14.69
N PRO A 162 9.96 -17.06 -13.83
CA PRO A 162 10.21 -17.51 -12.47
C PRO A 162 10.77 -18.94 -12.40
N ALA A 163 10.66 -19.76 -13.47
CA ALA A 163 11.19 -21.12 -13.48
C ALA A 163 12.73 -21.15 -13.54
N ALA A 164 13.37 -20.06 -14.00
CA ALA A 164 14.82 -19.93 -14.04
C ALA A 164 15.48 -19.81 -12.66
N TYR A 165 14.69 -19.64 -11.59
CA TYR A 165 15.17 -19.37 -10.23
C TYR A 165 14.72 -20.47 -9.27
N HIS A 166 15.58 -20.84 -8.32
CA HIS A 166 15.26 -21.89 -7.35
C HIS A 166 14.26 -21.39 -6.29
N SER A 167 14.55 -20.25 -5.66
CA SER A 167 13.74 -19.68 -4.59
C SER A 167 13.19 -18.29 -4.94
N ALA A 168 12.25 -17.79 -4.12
CA ALA A 168 11.74 -16.43 -4.24
C ALA A 168 12.83 -15.36 -4.05
N ALA A 169 13.83 -15.63 -3.19
CA ALA A 169 14.91 -14.69 -2.92
C ALA A 169 15.86 -14.48 -4.11
N ASP A 170 15.92 -15.44 -5.04
CA ASP A 170 16.80 -15.38 -6.20
C ASP A 170 16.17 -14.60 -7.37
N VAL A 171 14.86 -14.31 -7.31
CA VAL A 171 14.17 -13.60 -8.38
C VAL A 171 14.60 -12.13 -8.39
N PRO A 172 15.09 -11.60 -9.53
CA PRO A 172 15.51 -10.22 -9.63
C PRO A 172 14.38 -9.26 -9.27
N THR A 173 14.62 -8.40 -8.28
CA THR A 173 13.70 -7.34 -7.87
C THR A 173 14.14 -5.98 -8.42
N LEU A 174 13.44 -4.92 -8.01
CA LEU A 174 13.84 -3.57 -8.40
C LEU A 174 15.21 -3.21 -7.79
N PRO A 175 16.02 -2.36 -8.46
CA PRO A 175 17.25 -1.85 -7.86
C PRO A 175 16.97 -1.13 -6.54
N THR A 176 17.85 -1.32 -5.55
CA THR A 176 17.65 -0.77 -4.19
C THR A 176 17.47 0.75 -4.17
N ASP A 177 18.15 1.48 -5.04
CA ASP A 177 18.02 2.94 -5.11
C ASP A 177 16.65 3.35 -5.68
N THR A 178 16.17 2.67 -6.72
CA THR A 178 14.82 2.86 -7.26
C THR A 178 13.75 2.53 -6.22
N GLU A 179 13.93 1.45 -5.45
CA GLU A 179 12.99 1.08 -4.37
C GLU A 179 12.87 2.19 -3.31
N LYS A 180 14.00 2.76 -2.88
CA LYS A 180 14.01 3.88 -1.92
C LYS A 180 13.31 5.12 -2.47
N LEU A 181 13.56 5.46 -3.73
CA LEU A 181 12.92 6.61 -4.39
C LEU A 181 11.41 6.40 -4.53
N LEU A 182 10.98 5.21 -4.95
CA LEU A 182 9.56 4.84 -5.02
C LEU A 182 8.89 4.87 -3.64
N SER A 183 9.59 4.40 -2.61
CA SER A 183 9.11 4.39 -1.22
C SER A 183 8.92 5.81 -0.65
N MET A 184 9.89 6.68 -0.90
CA MET A 184 9.83 8.10 -0.52
C MET A 184 8.65 8.80 -1.22
N LEU A 185 8.50 8.62 -2.54
CA LEU A 185 7.38 9.17 -3.30
C LEU A 185 6.03 8.61 -2.83
N ALA A 186 5.91 7.30 -2.62
CA ALA A 186 4.67 6.68 -2.18
C ALA A 186 4.23 7.19 -0.79
N THR A 187 5.19 7.35 0.13
CA THR A 187 4.95 7.90 1.46
C THR A 187 4.51 9.36 1.38
N TYR A 188 5.20 10.17 0.59
CA TYR A 188 4.84 11.57 0.38
C TYR A 188 3.45 11.72 -0.25
N LEU A 189 3.16 10.98 -1.31
CA LEU A 189 1.87 11.00 -2.00
C LEU A 189 0.73 10.56 -1.07
N ASN A 190 0.93 9.54 -0.23
CA ASN A 190 -0.08 9.10 0.72
C ASN A 190 -0.36 10.15 1.80
N LEU A 191 0.69 10.77 2.35
CA LEU A 191 0.55 11.82 3.37
C LEU A 191 -0.22 13.03 2.84
N VAL A 192 0.17 13.54 1.67
CA VAL A 192 -0.47 14.74 1.09
C VAL A 192 -1.90 14.43 0.61
N ASN A 193 -2.18 13.19 0.19
CA ASN A 193 -3.51 12.78 -0.23
C ASN A 193 -4.54 12.91 0.91
N ASP A 194 -4.18 12.50 2.13
CA ASP A 194 -5.08 12.54 3.29
C ASP A 194 -5.43 13.97 3.71
N GLU A 195 -4.51 14.93 3.54
CA GLU A 195 -4.70 16.31 3.97
C GLU A 195 -5.47 17.18 2.96
N VAL A 196 -5.27 16.92 1.66
CA VAL A 196 -5.92 17.68 0.59
C VAL A 196 -7.19 16.98 0.07
N SER A 197 -7.49 15.76 0.55
CA SER A 197 -8.67 14.97 0.16
C SER A 197 -8.72 14.69 -1.36
N TYR A 198 -7.56 14.42 -1.95
CA TYR A 198 -7.51 13.89 -3.30
C TYR A 198 -7.91 12.40 -3.30
N ASP A 199 -8.43 11.94 -4.43
CA ASP A 199 -8.61 10.51 -4.69
C ASP A 199 -7.38 9.99 -5.47
N LEU A 200 -6.17 10.21 -4.92
CA LEU A 200 -4.94 9.64 -5.50
C LEU A 200 -4.99 8.13 -5.31
N LYS A 201 -5.32 7.43 -6.39
CA LYS A 201 -5.42 5.98 -6.44
C LYS A 201 -4.05 5.31 -6.55
N LEU A 202 -3.12 5.62 -5.65
CA LEU A 202 -1.76 5.08 -5.62
C LEU A 202 -1.77 3.54 -5.65
N THR A 203 -2.63 2.93 -4.81
CA THR A 203 -2.92 1.49 -4.80
C THR A 203 -3.26 0.96 -6.20
N LYS A 204 -4.17 1.64 -6.92
CA LYS A 204 -4.60 1.18 -8.26
C LYS A 204 -3.54 1.43 -9.32
N THR A 205 -2.75 2.50 -9.20
CA THR A 205 -1.64 2.81 -10.10
C THR A 205 -0.58 1.72 -10.01
N TYR A 206 -0.14 1.39 -8.80
CA TYR A 206 0.83 0.32 -8.57
C TYR A 206 0.28 -1.03 -9.03
N ALA A 207 -0.91 -1.42 -8.54
CA ALA A 207 -1.52 -2.69 -8.88
C ALA A 207 -1.74 -2.81 -10.40
N GLY A 208 -2.19 -1.75 -11.08
CA GLY A 208 -2.38 -1.76 -12.53
C GLY A 208 -1.10 -2.01 -13.33
N ILE A 209 0.08 -1.68 -12.82
CA ILE A 209 1.36 -1.96 -13.46
C ILE A 209 1.85 -3.36 -13.08
N ARG A 210 1.89 -3.66 -11.77
CA ARG A 210 2.47 -4.89 -11.25
C ARG A 210 1.60 -6.13 -11.51
N THR A 211 0.27 -6.00 -11.55
CA THR A 211 -0.63 -7.06 -12.03
C THR A 211 -0.27 -7.49 -13.44
N ARG A 212 -0.02 -6.54 -14.35
CA ARG A 212 0.38 -6.85 -15.74
C ARG A 212 1.75 -7.52 -15.80
N HIS A 213 2.68 -7.11 -14.94
CA HIS A 213 3.98 -7.76 -14.82
C HIS A 213 3.85 -9.23 -14.37
N LEU A 214 3.06 -9.50 -13.33
CA LEU A 214 2.79 -10.86 -12.85
C LEU A 214 2.10 -11.70 -13.93
N GLN A 215 1.07 -11.17 -14.59
CA GLN A 215 0.38 -11.88 -15.67
C GLN A 215 1.30 -12.24 -16.83
N LYS A 216 2.18 -11.31 -17.25
CA LYS A 216 3.19 -11.58 -18.30
C LYS A 216 4.16 -12.68 -17.89
N SER A 217 4.63 -12.64 -16.65
CA SER A 217 5.59 -13.61 -16.09
C SER A 217 4.98 -15.01 -15.91
N LEU A 218 3.67 -15.09 -15.68
CA LEU A 218 2.94 -16.34 -15.47
C LEU A 218 2.25 -16.90 -16.72
N ALA A 219 2.14 -16.11 -17.80
CA ALA A 219 1.38 -16.47 -19.00
C ALA A 219 1.81 -17.82 -19.60
N GLN A 220 3.13 -18.07 -19.66
CA GLN A 220 3.67 -19.31 -20.23
C GLN A 220 3.14 -20.57 -19.53
N PHE A 221 2.96 -20.56 -18.21
CA PHE A 221 2.49 -21.75 -17.48
C PHE A 221 1.00 -22.01 -17.73
N GLY A 222 0.22 -20.94 -17.88
CA GLY A 222 -1.16 -21.03 -18.34
C GLY A 222 -1.25 -21.58 -19.76
N ASP A 223 -0.41 -21.10 -20.67
CA ASP A 223 -0.39 -21.54 -22.07
C ASP A 223 0.09 -22.99 -22.21
N MET A 224 1.13 -23.39 -21.47
CA MET A 224 1.58 -24.78 -21.38
C MET A 224 0.48 -25.69 -20.84
N SER A 225 -0.24 -25.27 -19.80
CA SER A 225 -1.36 -26.04 -19.23
C SER A 225 -2.51 -26.19 -20.24
N ASN A 226 -2.93 -25.10 -20.88
CA ASN A 226 -3.96 -25.14 -21.92
C ASN A 226 -3.52 -25.96 -23.15
N GLY A 227 -2.25 -25.88 -23.54
CA GLY A 227 -1.68 -26.65 -24.63
C GLY A 227 -1.70 -28.14 -24.33
N TYR A 228 -1.26 -28.50 -23.12
CA TYR A 228 -1.29 -29.88 -22.63
C TYR A 228 -2.71 -30.46 -22.62
N ILE A 229 -3.68 -29.72 -22.07
CA ILE A 229 -5.09 -30.14 -22.10
C ILE A 229 -5.52 -30.39 -23.54
N ARG A 230 -5.23 -29.47 -24.49
CA ARG A 230 -5.66 -29.62 -25.88
C ARG A 230 -5.01 -30.81 -26.60
N SER A 231 -3.73 -31.06 -26.35
CA SER A 231 -3.00 -32.18 -26.97
C SER A 231 -3.42 -33.55 -26.42
N ASN A 232 -3.84 -33.62 -25.16
CA ASN A 232 -4.17 -34.88 -24.49
C ASN A 232 -5.67 -35.10 -24.27
N SER A 233 -6.52 -34.09 -24.54
CA SER A 233 -7.97 -34.27 -24.53
C SER A 233 -8.38 -35.26 -25.61
N PHE A 234 -9.17 -36.25 -25.22
CA PHE A 234 -9.72 -37.23 -26.13
C PHE A 234 -10.84 -36.58 -26.96
N ASP A 235 -10.48 -35.82 -27.99
CA ASP A 235 -11.43 -35.47 -29.04
C ASP A 235 -11.61 -36.74 -29.88
N GLY A 236 -12.85 -37.21 -30.02
CA GLY A 236 -13.19 -38.49 -30.67
C GLY A 236 -12.94 -38.51 -32.18
N SER A 237 -11.93 -37.79 -32.66
CA SER A 237 -11.70 -37.42 -34.04
C SER A 237 -10.19 -37.44 -34.39
N GLN A 238 -9.45 -38.50 -33.99
CA GLN A 238 -8.25 -38.86 -34.74
C GLN A 238 -8.66 -39.48 -36.09
N PRO A 239 -8.31 -38.89 -37.24
CA PRO A 239 -8.58 -39.50 -38.53
C PRO A 239 -7.58 -40.64 -38.75
N GLY A 240 -7.99 -41.87 -38.46
CA GLY A 240 -7.15 -43.05 -38.76
C GLY A 240 -7.49 -44.35 -38.04
N GLN A 241 -8.30 -44.34 -36.96
CA GLN A 241 -8.63 -45.57 -36.21
C GLN A 241 -10.14 -45.85 -36.14
N ASN A 242 -10.78 -45.93 -37.31
CA ASN A 242 -12.11 -46.51 -37.46
C ASN A 242 -12.04 -48.05 -37.42
N ARG A 243 -11.77 -48.64 -36.25
CA ARG A 243 -11.99 -50.10 -36.03
C ARG A 243 -12.77 -50.47 -34.76
N TYR A 244 -13.18 -49.49 -33.94
CA TYR A 244 -13.91 -49.77 -32.69
C TYR A 244 -15.29 -49.10 -32.62
N SER A 245 -15.95 -48.91 -33.77
CA SER A 245 -17.17 -48.08 -33.88
C SER A 245 -18.50 -48.80 -33.62
N GLU A 246 -18.53 -49.96 -32.97
CA GLU A 246 -19.81 -50.59 -32.56
C GLU A 246 -19.87 -51.01 -31.07
N ALA A 247 -18.75 -51.02 -30.35
CA ALA A 247 -18.71 -51.31 -28.90
C ALA A 247 -18.76 -50.04 -28.00
N ALA A 248 -18.59 -48.86 -28.60
CA ALA A 248 -18.40 -47.58 -27.89
C ALA A 248 -19.68 -46.99 -27.26
N SER A 249 -20.85 -47.61 -27.44
CA SER A 249 -22.12 -47.01 -27.01
C SER A 249 -22.44 -47.14 -25.51
N ARG A 250 -21.56 -47.77 -24.69
CA ARG A 250 -21.85 -48.00 -23.25
C ARG A 250 -20.68 -47.78 -22.27
N SER A 251 -19.48 -47.45 -22.73
CA SER A 251 -18.30 -47.39 -21.85
C SER A 251 -17.39 -46.21 -22.16
N ASN A 252 -16.69 -45.72 -21.14
CA ASN A 252 -15.78 -44.58 -21.29
C ASN A 252 -14.62 -44.97 -22.23
N PRO A 253 -14.32 -44.22 -23.31
CA PRO A 253 -13.21 -44.51 -24.21
C PRO A 253 -11.85 -44.68 -23.49
N SER A 254 -11.66 -43.99 -22.37
CA SER A 254 -10.47 -44.13 -21.53
C SER A 254 -10.40 -45.50 -20.83
N GLU A 255 -11.52 -46.11 -20.43
CA GLU A 255 -11.55 -47.48 -19.86
C GLU A 255 -11.22 -48.53 -20.93
N VAL A 256 -11.78 -48.36 -22.14
CA VAL A 256 -11.51 -49.24 -23.28
C VAL A 256 -10.01 -49.26 -23.59
N ARG A 257 -9.39 -48.07 -23.67
CA ARG A 257 -7.97 -47.92 -23.94
C ARG A 257 -7.11 -48.60 -22.87
N PHE A 258 -7.50 -48.49 -21.60
CA PHE A 258 -6.76 -49.08 -20.47
C PHE A 258 -6.75 -50.61 -20.55
N CYS A 259 -7.82 -51.20 -21.04
CA CYS A 259 -7.95 -52.64 -21.19
C CYS A 259 -7.28 -53.20 -22.45
N THR A 260 -7.13 -52.39 -23.50
CA THR A 260 -6.83 -52.88 -24.86
C THR A 260 -5.49 -52.42 -25.44
N ILE A 261 -4.92 -51.32 -24.95
CA ILE A 261 -3.66 -50.76 -25.45
C ILE A 261 -2.60 -50.83 -24.36
N ARG A 262 -1.50 -51.51 -24.63
CA ARG A 262 -0.33 -51.52 -23.75
C ARG A 262 0.17 -50.11 -23.52
N ASN A 263 0.27 -49.69 -22.26
CA ASN A 263 0.88 -48.42 -21.89
C ASN A 263 2.27 -48.64 -21.29
N GLU A 264 3.30 -48.28 -22.05
CA GLU A 264 4.70 -48.44 -21.64
C GLU A 264 5.22 -47.24 -20.84
N HIS A 265 4.62 -46.06 -21.02
CA HIS A 265 5.09 -44.81 -20.44
C HIS A 265 3.94 -44.13 -19.72
N TRP A 266 3.88 -44.31 -18.40
CA TRP A 266 2.95 -43.58 -17.54
C TRP A 266 3.48 -42.19 -17.22
N TYR A 267 2.59 -41.34 -16.71
CA TYR A 267 2.91 -39.97 -16.31
C TYR A 267 4.11 -39.92 -15.36
N GLU A 268 5.04 -39.01 -15.64
CA GLU A 268 6.23 -38.76 -14.81
C GLU A 268 5.93 -37.70 -13.74
N PRO A 269 6.25 -37.96 -12.45
CA PRO A 269 6.08 -36.98 -11.38
C PRO A 269 6.77 -35.63 -11.69
N GLY A 270 6.10 -34.52 -11.40
CA GLY A 270 6.61 -33.16 -11.65
C GLY A 270 6.52 -32.68 -13.11
N ALA A 271 6.05 -33.52 -14.05
CA ALA A 271 5.90 -33.14 -15.45
C ALA A 271 4.70 -32.23 -15.73
N SER A 272 3.81 -32.01 -14.75
CA SER A 272 2.57 -31.29 -14.94
C SER A 272 2.86 -29.80 -15.12
N PRO A 273 2.42 -29.19 -16.23
CA PRO A 273 2.57 -27.75 -16.43
C PRO A 273 1.80 -26.94 -15.39
N PHE A 274 0.72 -27.50 -14.82
CA PHE A 274 -0.04 -26.85 -13.77
C PHE A 274 0.63 -26.95 -12.38
N ALA A 275 1.36 -28.05 -12.12
CA ALA A 275 2.21 -28.14 -10.93
C ALA A 275 3.31 -27.07 -10.96
N GLN A 276 3.98 -26.91 -12.10
CA GLN A 276 4.95 -25.84 -12.33
C GLN A 276 4.32 -24.45 -12.18
N TYR A 277 3.10 -24.26 -12.66
CA TYR A 277 2.36 -23.01 -12.44
C TYR A 277 2.19 -22.73 -10.94
N THR A 278 1.76 -23.73 -10.16
CA THR A 278 1.52 -23.63 -8.71
C THR A 278 2.76 -23.17 -7.94
N VAL A 279 3.91 -23.77 -8.21
CA VAL A 279 5.17 -23.37 -7.55
C VAL A 279 5.57 -21.94 -7.92
N ASN A 280 5.45 -21.59 -9.20
CA ASN A 280 5.92 -20.29 -9.69
C ASN A 280 4.98 -19.12 -9.34
N ILE A 281 3.67 -19.34 -9.22
CA ILE A 281 2.75 -18.29 -8.75
C ILE A 281 3.01 -17.97 -7.27
N VAL A 282 3.24 -18.98 -6.43
CA VAL A 282 3.61 -18.78 -5.02
C VAL A 282 4.90 -17.99 -4.91
N LYS A 283 5.93 -18.38 -5.66
CA LYS A 283 7.21 -17.70 -5.72
C LYS A 283 7.07 -16.22 -6.06
N LEU A 284 6.34 -15.89 -7.13
CA LEU A 284 6.13 -14.50 -7.52
C LEU A 284 5.27 -13.71 -6.54
N PHE A 285 4.30 -14.35 -5.87
CA PHE A 285 3.49 -13.68 -4.85
C PHE A 285 4.30 -13.35 -3.60
N GLN A 286 5.24 -14.22 -3.20
CA GLN A 286 6.18 -13.93 -2.12
C GLN A 286 7.05 -12.72 -2.47
N VAL A 287 7.65 -12.72 -3.66
CA VAL A 287 8.46 -11.60 -4.16
C VAL A 287 7.66 -10.30 -4.18
N GLU A 288 6.44 -10.34 -4.71
CA GLU A 288 5.59 -9.14 -4.81
C GLU A 288 5.21 -8.60 -3.44
N ARG A 289 4.89 -9.47 -2.47
CA ARG A 289 4.61 -9.04 -1.09
C ARG A 289 5.79 -8.28 -0.49
N ASP A 290 7.00 -8.79 -0.70
CA ASP A 290 8.22 -8.20 -0.15
C ASP A 290 8.58 -6.88 -0.84
N ILE A 291 8.30 -6.74 -2.14
CA ILE A 291 8.43 -5.46 -2.87
C ILE A 291 7.40 -4.44 -2.36
N VAL A 292 6.13 -4.84 -2.27
CA VAL A 292 5.05 -3.94 -1.80
C VAL A 292 5.35 -3.41 -0.40
N ARG A 293 5.83 -4.26 0.51
CA ARG A 293 6.20 -3.85 1.88
C ARG A 293 7.38 -2.87 1.95
N ARG A 294 8.26 -2.87 0.95
CA ARG A 294 9.40 -1.94 0.86
C ARG A 294 9.01 -0.61 0.25
N ILE A 295 8.08 -0.61 -0.71
CA ILE A 295 7.68 0.58 -1.46
C ILE A 295 6.47 1.28 -0.84
N MET A 296 5.43 0.55 -0.44
CA MET A 296 4.17 1.14 -0.03
C MET A 296 4.15 1.46 1.47
N PRO A 297 3.45 2.55 1.87
CA PRO A 297 3.14 2.83 3.26
C PRO A 297 2.41 1.65 3.90
N THR A 298 2.70 1.40 5.18
CA THR A 298 2.17 0.25 5.93
C THR A 298 0.64 0.19 5.94
N VAL A 299 -0.02 1.35 5.95
CA VAL A 299 -1.49 1.48 5.97
C VAL A 299 -2.16 0.91 4.72
N ILE A 300 -1.55 1.12 3.54
CA ILE A 300 -2.10 0.70 2.24
C ILE A 300 -1.37 -0.50 1.61
N SER A 301 -0.30 -0.97 2.25
CA SER A 301 0.56 -2.05 1.73
C SER A 301 -0.20 -3.35 1.51
N GLU A 302 -0.95 -3.84 2.50
CA GLU A 302 -1.68 -5.11 2.38
C GLU A 302 -2.81 -5.01 1.34
N GLU A 303 -3.55 -3.90 1.30
CA GLU A 303 -4.58 -3.67 0.26
C GLU A 303 -3.97 -3.66 -1.14
N THR A 304 -2.82 -2.98 -1.31
CA THR A 304 -2.09 -2.92 -2.58
C THR A 304 -1.64 -4.31 -3.04
N PHE A 305 -1.09 -5.10 -2.12
CA PHE A 305 -0.68 -6.47 -2.43
C PHE A 305 -1.86 -7.33 -2.92
N LEU A 306 -2.97 -7.29 -2.21
CA LEU A 306 -4.18 -8.04 -2.59
C LEU A 306 -4.74 -7.56 -3.93
N ALA A 307 -4.79 -6.25 -4.17
CA ALA A 307 -5.22 -5.68 -5.45
C ALA A 307 -4.31 -6.11 -6.62
N THR A 308 -3.02 -6.33 -6.36
CA THR A 308 -2.02 -6.73 -7.35
C THR A 308 -2.11 -8.23 -7.69
N THR A 309 -2.39 -9.08 -6.70
CA THR A 309 -2.42 -10.54 -6.86
C THR A 309 -3.80 -11.10 -7.22
N ASP A 310 -4.86 -10.29 -7.12
CA ASP A 310 -6.25 -10.69 -7.37
C ASP A 310 -6.45 -11.38 -8.73
N ARG A 311 -6.11 -10.65 -9.81
CA ARG A 311 -6.33 -11.08 -11.19
C ARG A 311 -5.44 -12.25 -11.63
N PRO A 312 -4.12 -12.27 -11.31
CA PRO A 312 -3.28 -13.45 -11.55
C PRO A 312 -3.82 -14.69 -10.86
N PHE A 313 -4.28 -14.57 -9.60
CA PHE A 313 -4.83 -15.69 -8.86
C PHE A 313 -6.16 -16.19 -9.46
N GLU A 314 -7.07 -15.29 -9.85
CA GLU A 314 -8.30 -15.69 -10.57
C GLU A 314 -7.97 -16.50 -11.83
N THR A 315 -6.95 -16.08 -12.58
CA THR A 315 -6.51 -16.76 -13.81
C THR A 315 -5.95 -18.15 -13.50
N TYR A 316 -5.18 -18.27 -12.42
CA TYR A 316 -4.65 -19.53 -11.93
C TYR A 316 -5.76 -20.50 -11.49
N ILE A 317 -6.72 -20.05 -10.68
CA ILE A 317 -7.88 -20.86 -10.27
C ILE A 317 -8.70 -21.31 -11.49
N GLY A 318 -8.94 -20.39 -12.45
CA GLY A 318 -9.62 -20.72 -13.69
C GLY A 318 -8.89 -21.79 -14.52
N MET A 319 -7.56 -21.80 -14.51
CA MET A 319 -6.76 -22.87 -15.12
C MET A 319 -6.89 -24.20 -14.35
N GLY A 320 -6.83 -24.15 -13.02
CA GLY A 320 -7.03 -25.31 -12.16
C GLY A 320 -8.37 -25.99 -12.42
N GLU A 321 -9.44 -25.21 -12.55
CA GLU A 321 -10.77 -25.75 -12.86
C GLU A 321 -10.83 -26.42 -14.25
N LYS A 322 -10.08 -25.92 -15.23
CA LYS A 322 -9.93 -26.58 -16.55
C LYS A 322 -9.16 -27.90 -16.43
N MET A 323 -8.07 -27.91 -15.68
CA MET A 323 -7.29 -29.13 -15.41
C MET A 323 -8.15 -30.20 -14.71
N VAL A 324 -8.92 -29.81 -13.69
CA VAL A 324 -9.86 -30.71 -13.00
C VAL A 324 -10.90 -31.27 -13.98
N SER A 325 -11.43 -30.42 -14.86
CA SER A 325 -12.40 -30.85 -15.88
C SER A 325 -11.79 -31.82 -16.90
N PHE A 326 -10.51 -31.60 -17.25
CA PHE A 326 -9.74 -32.51 -18.09
C PHE A 326 -9.54 -33.87 -17.40
N PHE A 327 -9.13 -33.91 -16.14
CA PHE A 327 -9.00 -35.17 -15.39
C PHE A 327 -10.32 -35.94 -15.30
N LEU A 328 -11.43 -35.23 -15.09
CA LEU A 328 -12.78 -35.82 -15.07
C LEU A 328 -13.18 -36.45 -16.40
N SER A 329 -12.61 -36.03 -17.53
CA SER A 329 -12.90 -36.63 -18.84
C SER A 329 -12.30 -38.03 -19.00
N SER A 330 -11.17 -38.30 -18.34
CA SER A 330 -10.41 -39.56 -18.44
C SER A 330 -9.98 -40.04 -17.05
N PRO A 331 -10.95 -40.54 -16.24
CA PRO A 331 -10.76 -40.73 -14.81
C PRO A 331 -9.74 -41.79 -14.43
N ILE A 332 -9.31 -42.68 -15.34
CA ILE A 332 -8.31 -43.72 -15.04
C ILE A 332 -6.92 -43.35 -15.57
N TYR A 333 -6.84 -42.78 -16.78
CA TYR A 333 -5.56 -42.47 -17.41
C TYR A 333 -4.85 -41.27 -16.75
N GLU A 334 -5.61 -40.27 -16.32
CA GLU A 334 -5.04 -39.02 -15.80
C GLU A 334 -4.83 -39.04 -14.28
N VAL A 335 -5.09 -40.17 -13.60
CA VAL A 335 -5.02 -40.27 -12.13
C VAL A 335 -3.65 -39.90 -11.59
N LEU A 336 -2.58 -40.34 -12.24
CA LEU A 336 -1.21 -40.04 -11.80
C LEU A 336 -0.90 -38.55 -11.90
N GLN A 337 -1.35 -37.88 -12.95
CA GLN A 337 -1.20 -36.42 -13.08
C GLN A 337 -2.08 -35.68 -12.06
N ALA A 338 -3.29 -36.16 -11.82
CA ALA A 338 -4.18 -35.59 -10.82
C ALA A 338 -3.61 -35.73 -9.40
N LEU A 339 -2.94 -36.85 -9.07
CA LEU A 339 -2.23 -37.06 -7.81
C LEU A 339 -1.07 -36.08 -7.66
N ASP A 340 -0.28 -35.91 -8.72
CA ASP A 340 0.85 -34.98 -8.72
C ASP A 340 0.39 -33.54 -8.49
N VAL A 341 -0.60 -33.08 -9.26
CA VAL A 341 -1.20 -31.74 -9.09
C VAL A 341 -1.79 -31.57 -7.68
N TYR A 342 -2.47 -32.60 -7.16
CA TYR A 342 -3.02 -32.57 -5.80
C TYR A 342 -1.93 -32.44 -4.74
N GLY A 343 -0.80 -33.16 -4.90
CA GLY A 343 0.37 -33.05 -4.03
C GLY A 343 0.93 -31.63 -3.99
N TYR A 344 1.22 -31.05 -5.16
CA TYR A 344 1.73 -29.68 -5.24
C TYR A 344 0.78 -28.63 -4.66
N LEU A 345 -0.53 -28.81 -4.82
CA LEU A 345 -1.53 -27.93 -4.22
C LEU A 345 -1.52 -28.02 -2.69
N LEU A 346 -1.46 -29.23 -2.13
CA LEU A 346 -1.40 -29.44 -0.68
C LEU A 346 -0.12 -28.87 -0.06
N GLU A 347 1.03 -29.10 -0.70
CA GLU A 347 2.33 -28.58 -0.23
C GLU A 347 2.34 -27.04 -0.15
N ASN A 348 1.62 -26.38 -1.07
CA ASN A 348 1.60 -24.92 -1.18
C ASN A 348 0.36 -24.26 -0.54
N ASP A 349 -0.59 -25.04 -0.03
CA ASP A 349 -1.87 -24.56 0.51
C ASP A 349 -1.65 -23.57 1.67
N THR A 350 -0.86 -23.97 2.66
CA THR A 350 -0.55 -23.13 3.83
C THR A 350 0.14 -21.82 3.47
N LEU A 351 1.04 -21.86 2.48
CA LEU A 351 1.74 -20.67 2.00
C LEU A 351 0.80 -19.74 1.24
N LEU A 352 -0.04 -20.26 0.34
CA LEU A 352 -1.03 -19.48 -0.38
C LEU A 352 -2.06 -18.86 0.56
N ASP A 353 -2.56 -19.62 1.53
CA ASP A 353 -3.47 -19.12 2.57
C ASP A 353 -2.81 -18.02 3.40
N SER A 354 -1.54 -18.19 3.80
CA SER A 354 -0.81 -17.15 4.54
C SER A 354 -0.65 -15.85 3.74
N LEU A 355 -0.48 -15.96 2.43
CA LEU A 355 -0.34 -14.81 1.52
C LEU A 355 -1.69 -14.13 1.27
N LEU A 356 -2.79 -14.87 1.16
CA LEU A 356 -4.08 -14.37 0.65
C LEU A 356 -5.20 -14.34 1.70
N SER A 357 -4.89 -14.62 2.97
CA SER A 357 -5.82 -14.83 4.10
C SER A 357 -6.96 -13.83 4.24
N LEU A 358 -6.78 -12.58 3.79
CA LEU A 358 -7.77 -11.51 3.91
C LEU A 358 -8.90 -11.57 2.87
N ARG A 359 -8.80 -12.40 1.82
CA ARG A 359 -9.86 -12.53 0.80
C ARG A 359 -10.52 -13.91 0.86
N GLN A 360 -11.73 -13.96 1.43
CA GLN A 360 -12.57 -15.17 1.48
C GLN A 360 -12.76 -15.85 0.12
N ARG A 361 -12.87 -15.08 -0.97
CA ARG A 361 -13.00 -15.62 -2.33
C ARG A 361 -11.80 -16.48 -2.75
N HIS A 362 -10.60 -16.11 -2.31
CA HIS A 362 -9.37 -16.79 -2.70
C HIS A 362 -9.23 -18.11 -1.96
N HIS A 363 -9.50 -18.07 -0.65
CA HIS A 363 -9.57 -19.24 0.22
C HIS A 363 -10.60 -20.26 -0.30
N ASN A 364 -11.80 -19.79 -0.67
CA ASN A 364 -12.85 -20.66 -1.23
C ASN A 364 -12.44 -21.28 -2.59
N GLY A 365 -11.59 -20.63 -3.37
CA GLY A 365 -11.15 -21.12 -4.67
C GLY A 365 -10.22 -22.34 -4.56
N LEU A 366 -9.18 -22.24 -3.74
CA LEU A 366 -8.22 -23.35 -3.52
C LEU A 366 -8.86 -24.52 -2.80
N ALA A 367 -9.59 -24.25 -1.71
CA ALA A 367 -10.30 -25.30 -0.97
C ALA A 367 -11.28 -26.07 -1.87
N LYS A 368 -11.96 -25.37 -2.80
CA LYS A 368 -12.83 -26.00 -3.79
C LYS A 368 -12.04 -26.85 -4.79
N LEU A 369 -10.89 -26.39 -5.30
CA LEU A 369 -10.05 -27.19 -6.18
C LEU A 369 -9.56 -28.47 -5.49
N LEU A 370 -9.03 -28.34 -4.27
CA LEU A 370 -8.55 -29.45 -3.46
C LEU A 370 -9.65 -30.49 -3.19
N SER A 371 -10.84 -30.04 -2.74
CA SER A 371 -11.97 -30.95 -2.49
C SER A 371 -12.48 -31.63 -3.76
N ARG A 372 -12.52 -30.93 -4.90
CA ARG A 372 -12.90 -31.53 -6.20
C ARG A 372 -11.88 -32.56 -6.67
N LEU A 373 -10.59 -32.29 -6.53
CA LEU A 373 -9.52 -33.24 -6.87
C LEU A 373 -9.55 -34.46 -5.97
N GLN A 374 -9.69 -34.27 -4.65
CA GLN A 374 -9.80 -35.37 -3.70
C GLN A 374 -11.00 -36.28 -4.01
N LEU A 375 -12.16 -35.68 -4.33
CA LEU A 375 -13.35 -36.43 -4.74
C LEU A 375 -13.10 -37.18 -6.05
N HIS A 376 -12.46 -36.55 -7.04
CA HIS A 376 -12.12 -37.20 -8.30
C HIS A 376 -11.20 -38.41 -8.08
N LEU A 377 -10.10 -38.21 -7.34
CA LEU A 377 -9.12 -39.26 -7.03
C LEU A 377 -9.80 -40.45 -6.34
N SER A 378 -10.63 -40.21 -5.32
CA SER A 378 -11.38 -41.30 -4.65
C SER A 378 -12.26 -42.10 -5.62
N LYS A 379 -12.98 -41.42 -6.53
CA LYS A 379 -13.84 -42.07 -7.53
C LYS A 379 -13.05 -42.81 -8.59
N SER A 380 -11.91 -42.28 -9.01
CA SER A 380 -11.03 -42.89 -10.01
C SER A 380 -10.49 -44.24 -9.56
N PHE A 381 -10.09 -44.37 -8.29
CA PHE A 381 -9.65 -45.65 -7.76
C PHE A 381 -10.79 -46.66 -7.63
N THR A 382 -11.99 -46.23 -7.22
CA THR A 382 -13.18 -47.10 -7.24
C THR A 382 -13.52 -47.54 -8.68
N ALA A 383 -13.43 -46.65 -9.66
CA ALA A 383 -13.63 -46.97 -11.07
C ALA A 383 -12.60 -47.99 -11.58
N LEU A 384 -11.32 -47.83 -11.22
CA LEU A 384 -10.27 -48.80 -11.56
C LEU A 384 -10.54 -50.18 -10.96
N ILE A 385 -10.95 -50.26 -9.68
CA ILE A 385 -11.31 -51.53 -9.03
C ILE A 385 -12.48 -52.20 -9.76
N ASN A 386 -13.52 -51.43 -10.10
CA ASN A 386 -14.67 -51.93 -10.84
C ASN A 386 -14.29 -52.43 -12.25
N LEU A 387 -13.40 -51.70 -12.93
CA LEU A 387 -12.87 -52.09 -14.24
C LEU A 387 -12.09 -53.40 -14.18
N ILE A 388 -11.28 -53.62 -13.13
CA ILE A 388 -10.53 -54.86 -12.93
C ILE A 388 -11.45 -56.02 -12.54
N ARG A 389 -12.51 -55.78 -11.76
CA ARG A 389 -13.45 -56.81 -11.32
C ARG A 389 -14.38 -57.27 -12.44
N SER A 390 -14.82 -56.35 -13.28
CA SER A 390 -15.67 -56.62 -14.42
C SER A 390 -15.08 -55.97 -15.67
N PRO A 391 -13.94 -56.49 -16.19
CA PRO A 391 -13.48 -56.09 -17.50
C PRO A 391 -14.60 -56.37 -18.50
N PHE A 392 -14.76 -55.47 -19.47
CA PHE A 392 -15.76 -55.52 -20.54
C PHE A 392 -16.28 -56.92 -20.90
N LYS A 393 -17.58 -57.06 -21.18
CA LYS A 393 -18.16 -58.33 -21.68
C LYS A 393 -17.29 -58.88 -22.82
N ASP A 394 -16.82 -60.12 -22.64
CA ASP A 394 -15.79 -60.85 -23.39
C ASP A 394 -15.84 -60.72 -24.92
N ASP A 395 -17.00 -60.44 -25.51
CA ASP A 395 -17.20 -60.41 -26.96
C ASP A 395 -16.50 -59.25 -27.71
N THR A 396 -15.96 -58.26 -26.99
CA THR A 396 -15.31 -57.07 -27.59
C THR A 396 -13.81 -56.98 -27.29
N MET A 397 -13.27 -57.84 -26.43
CA MET A 397 -11.84 -57.87 -26.16
C MET A 397 -11.10 -58.57 -27.31
N PRO A 398 -9.98 -58.03 -27.80
CA PRO A 398 -9.19 -58.69 -28.83
C PRO A 398 -8.72 -60.04 -28.29
N LYS A 399 -9.14 -61.14 -28.93
CA LYS A 399 -8.72 -62.50 -28.59
C LYS A 399 -7.19 -62.59 -28.66
N GLN A 400 -6.53 -62.67 -27.50
CA GLN A 400 -5.08 -62.79 -27.47
C GLN A 400 -4.64 -64.22 -27.79
N SER A 401 -3.75 -64.34 -28.78
CA SER A 401 -2.99 -65.54 -29.10
C SER A 401 -1.74 -65.57 -28.22
N GLY A 402 -1.81 -66.25 -27.06
CA GLY A 402 -0.65 -66.61 -26.23
C GLY A 402 0.19 -65.43 -25.68
N GLY A 403 -0.23 -64.85 -24.55
CA GLY A 403 0.50 -63.79 -23.84
C GLY A 403 -0.24 -63.32 -22.57
N VAL A 404 0.37 -62.42 -21.80
CA VAL A 404 -0.29 -61.72 -20.67
C VAL A 404 -1.23 -60.64 -21.22
N HIS A 405 -2.47 -60.62 -20.73
CA HIS A 405 -3.47 -59.64 -21.14
C HIS A 405 -3.03 -58.19 -20.83
N GLU A 406 -3.31 -57.25 -21.74
CA GLU A 406 -2.88 -55.86 -21.58
C GLU A 406 -3.45 -55.21 -20.31
N LEU A 407 -4.69 -55.53 -19.94
CA LEU A 407 -5.26 -55.17 -18.65
C LEU A 407 -4.35 -55.53 -17.46
N VAL A 408 -3.80 -56.75 -17.44
CA VAL A 408 -2.94 -57.23 -16.33
C VAL A 408 -1.62 -56.47 -16.34
N TYR A 409 -1.02 -56.29 -17.53
CA TYR A 409 0.22 -55.53 -17.69
C TYR A 409 0.05 -54.06 -17.25
N ASN A 410 -0.99 -53.39 -17.74
CA ASN A 410 -1.30 -52.01 -17.43
C ASN A 410 -1.63 -51.83 -15.96
N THR A 411 -2.36 -52.75 -15.34
CA THR A 411 -2.68 -52.71 -13.91
C THR A 411 -1.42 -52.81 -13.05
N LEU A 412 -0.56 -53.81 -13.31
CA LEU A 412 0.66 -54.00 -12.52
C LEU A 412 1.65 -52.84 -12.71
N THR A 413 1.81 -52.37 -13.95
CA THR A 413 2.66 -51.21 -14.24
C THR A 413 2.09 -49.95 -13.60
N PHE A 414 0.79 -49.68 -13.73
CA PHE A 414 0.14 -48.54 -13.08
C PHE A 414 0.33 -48.55 -11.56
N LEU A 415 0.13 -49.70 -10.90
CA LEU A 415 0.34 -49.84 -9.46
C LEU A 415 1.79 -49.53 -9.06
N ALA A 416 2.77 -49.90 -9.88
CA ALA A 416 4.18 -49.55 -9.63
C ALA A 416 4.41 -48.03 -9.64
N TYR A 417 3.74 -47.28 -10.53
CA TYR A 417 3.81 -45.81 -10.56
C TYR A 417 3.03 -45.16 -9.40
N VAL A 418 1.89 -45.74 -9.02
CA VAL A 418 1.07 -45.26 -7.89
C VAL A 418 1.83 -45.31 -6.56
N ILE A 419 2.74 -46.27 -6.37
CA ILE A 419 3.58 -46.40 -5.17
C ILE A 419 4.40 -45.13 -4.88
N VAL A 420 4.79 -44.37 -5.92
CA VAL A 420 5.52 -43.10 -5.74
C VAL A 420 4.72 -42.09 -4.91
N TYR A 421 3.39 -42.18 -4.95
CA TYR A 421 2.46 -41.28 -4.24
C TYR A 421 1.91 -41.88 -2.94
N LYS A 422 2.57 -42.88 -2.34
CA LYS A 422 2.06 -43.64 -1.17
C LYS A 422 1.54 -42.77 -0.02
N ASP A 423 2.24 -41.67 0.29
CA ASP A 423 1.94 -40.84 1.45
C ASP A 423 0.67 -40.01 1.19
N LEU A 424 0.54 -39.47 -0.02
CA LEU A 424 -0.67 -38.77 -0.48
C LEU A 424 -1.88 -39.72 -0.52
N LEU A 425 -1.69 -40.93 -1.05
CA LEU A 425 -2.75 -41.93 -1.15
C LEU A 425 -3.23 -42.37 0.23
N THR A 426 -2.32 -42.54 1.18
CA THR A 426 -2.66 -42.86 2.57
C THR A 426 -3.59 -41.80 3.15
N ASN A 427 -3.29 -40.52 2.94
CA ASN A 427 -4.13 -39.40 3.39
C ASN A 427 -5.47 -39.31 2.65
N ILE A 428 -5.52 -39.64 1.35
CA ILE A 428 -6.76 -39.65 0.58
C ILE A 428 -7.67 -40.79 1.04
N PHE A 429 -7.10 -41.96 1.33
CA PHE A 429 -7.84 -43.20 1.60
C PHE A 429 -8.19 -43.43 3.07
N LEU A 430 -7.41 -42.91 4.02
CA LEU A 430 -7.71 -42.97 5.46
C LEU A 430 -9.14 -42.48 5.80
N PRO A 431 -9.62 -41.34 5.27
CA PRO A 431 -10.99 -40.86 5.50
C PRO A 431 -12.07 -41.71 4.81
N LEU A 432 -11.73 -42.44 3.75
CA LEU A 432 -12.69 -43.34 3.09
C LEU A 432 -13.01 -44.55 3.98
N GLY A 433 -12.07 -45.03 4.81
CA GLY A 433 -12.31 -46.16 5.71
C GLY A 433 -12.51 -47.51 5.00
N ASP A 434 -12.53 -48.60 5.77
CA ASP A 434 -12.66 -49.95 5.22
C ASP A 434 -14.05 -50.19 4.63
N GLY A 435 -14.09 -50.53 3.33
CA GLY A 435 -15.30 -50.98 2.64
C GLY A 435 -15.99 -49.92 1.78
N HIS A 436 -15.60 -48.65 1.86
CA HIS A 436 -16.17 -47.59 1.01
C HIS A 436 -15.62 -47.59 -0.43
N TRP A 437 -14.57 -48.36 -0.70
CA TRP A 437 -14.10 -48.74 -2.04
C TRP A 437 -15.01 -49.75 -2.76
N ASN A 438 -15.90 -50.44 -2.03
CA ASN A 438 -16.85 -51.42 -2.58
C ASN A 438 -18.21 -50.80 -2.98
N LEU A 439 -18.38 -49.48 -2.87
CA LEU A 439 -19.64 -48.83 -3.24
C LEU A 439 -19.75 -48.67 -4.76
N GLY A 440 -19.98 -49.79 -5.43
CA GLY A 440 -20.71 -49.84 -6.68
C GLY A 440 -22.21 -49.96 -6.39
N SER A 441 -22.86 -48.80 -6.22
CA SER A 441 -24.27 -48.59 -6.56
C SER A 441 -24.53 -47.10 -6.76
#